data_AF-A0A7W3IY86-F1
#
_entry.id   AF-A0A7W3IY86-F1
#
_cell.length_a   1.000
_cell.length_b   1.000
_cell.length_c   1.000
_cell.angle_alpha   90.00
_cell.angle_beta   90.00
_cell.angle_gamma   90.00
#
_symmetry.space_group_name_H-M   'P 1'
#
loop_
_entity.id
_entity.type
_entity.pdbx_description
1 polymer ?
#
loop_
_entity_poly.entity_id
_entity_poly.type
_entity_poly.pdbx_seq_one_letter_code
_entity_poly.pdbx_strand_id
1 'polypeptide(L)'
;MGTVADFVERLRPEFAAYVARLAPDDPDDAALAGRFLAQLREHDRVLLGDDPAAVAASVREALAQHEGYLWDAATLLRPWDFDLADVACPVTLHYGALDTNHPPRNGTWLAERLPGSTLTVDDGVGHLGALLAHWDDLLGGLAQDRVEND
;
A
#
# COMPACT_ATOMS: atom_id res chain seq x y z
N MET A 1 -2.49 25.32 -5.56
CA MET A 1 -2.64 23.95 -5.01
C MET A 1 -2.50 24.03 -3.50
N GLY A 2 -3.30 23.28 -2.75
CA GLY A 2 -3.14 23.19 -1.29
C GLY A 2 -1.86 22.43 -0.91
N THR A 3 -1.34 22.72 0.27
CA THR A 3 -0.20 22.02 0.89
C THR A 3 -0.56 20.59 1.26
N VAL A 4 0.43 19.73 1.57
CA VAL A 4 0.15 18.38 2.08
C VAL A 4 -0.69 18.45 3.37
N ALA A 5 -0.40 19.40 4.26
CA ALA A 5 -1.18 19.64 5.47
C ALA A 5 -2.66 19.95 5.15
N ASP A 6 -2.93 20.77 4.13
CA ASP A 6 -4.31 21.06 3.70
C ASP A 6 -5.03 19.81 3.17
N PHE A 7 -4.30 18.86 2.57
CA PHE A 7 -4.86 17.58 2.13
C PHE A 7 -5.10 16.62 3.30
N VAL A 8 -4.17 16.56 4.27
CA VAL A 8 -4.34 15.77 5.51
C VAL A 8 -5.66 16.14 6.20
N GLU A 9 -5.93 17.44 6.36
CA GLU A 9 -7.17 17.90 7.01
C GLU A 9 -8.44 17.53 6.22
N ARG A 10 -8.33 17.35 4.90
CA ARG A 10 -9.46 16.87 4.08
C ARG A 10 -9.69 15.37 4.18
N LEU A 11 -8.63 14.57 4.40
CA LEU A 11 -8.72 13.12 4.56
C LEU A 11 -9.19 12.71 5.96
N ARG A 12 -8.90 13.55 6.98
CA ARG A 12 -9.16 13.27 8.39
C ARG A 12 -10.60 12.81 8.69
N PRO A 13 -11.68 13.40 8.16
CA PRO A 13 -13.04 12.95 8.45
C PRO A 13 -13.35 11.55 7.92
N GLU A 14 -12.92 11.24 6.70
CA GLU A 14 -13.13 9.92 6.10
C GLU A 14 -12.30 8.85 6.82
N PHE A 15 -11.05 9.18 7.15
CA PHE A 15 -10.18 8.31 7.94
C PHE A 15 -10.73 8.05 9.35
N ALA A 16 -11.25 9.07 10.03
CA ALA A 16 -11.91 8.90 11.33
C ALA A 16 -13.15 8.00 11.24
N ALA A 17 -13.94 8.12 10.18
CA ALA A 17 -15.08 7.23 9.93
C ALA A 17 -14.64 5.78 9.63
N TYR A 18 -13.51 5.60 8.95
CA TYR A 18 -12.88 4.29 8.76
C TYR A 18 -12.46 3.67 10.11
N VAL A 19 -11.72 4.40 10.94
CA VAL A 19 -11.29 3.93 12.27
C VAL A 19 -12.49 3.59 13.16
N ALA A 20 -13.53 4.42 13.15
CA ALA A 20 -14.75 4.18 13.92
C ALA A 20 -15.47 2.88 13.48
N ARG A 21 -15.48 2.54 12.18
CA ARG A 21 -16.05 1.28 11.69
C ARG A 21 -15.22 0.06 12.08
N LEU A 22 -13.90 0.21 12.16
CA LEU A 22 -13.02 -0.85 12.66
C LEU A 22 -13.18 -1.07 14.16
N ALA A 23 -13.42 0.00 14.92
CA ALA A 23 -13.53 0.00 16.38
C ALA A 23 -12.30 -0.65 17.07
N PRO A 24 -11.12 -0.02 16.99
CA PRO A 24 -9.87 -0.55 17.55
C PRO A 24 -9.79 -0.53 19.07
N ASP A 25 -10.81 -0.05 19.78
CA ASP A 25 -10.93 -0.16 21.24
C ASP A 25 -11.80 -1.36 21.67
N ASP A 26 -12.41 -2.07 20.72
CA ASP A 26 -13.20 -3.27 21.00
C ASP A 26 -12.30 -4.36 21.61
N PRO A 27 -12.56 -4.84 22.85
CA PRO A 27 -11.73 -5.84 23.50
C PRO A 27 -11.89 -7.25 22.90
N ASP A 28 -12.87 -7.47 22.03
CA ASP A 28 -13.03 -8.74 21.31
C ASP A 28 -12.14 -8.75 20.05
N ASP A 29 -10.98 -9.41 20.16
CA ASP A 29 -10.03 -9.55 19.06
C ASP A 29 -10.62 -10.26 17.84
N ALA A 30 -11.50 -11.25 18.04
CA ALA A 30 -12.13 -11.95 16.93
C ALA A 30 -13.09 -11.04 16.16
N ALA A 31 -13.84 -10.20 16.88
CA ALA A 31 -14.72 -9.21 16.27
C ALA A 31 -13.93 -8.14 15.51
N LEU A 32 -12.85 -7.60 16.08
CA LEU A 32 -11.99 -6.62 15.40
C LEU A 32 -11.34 -7.22 14.15
N ALA A 33 -10.71 -8.39 14.27
CA ALA A 33 -10.09 -9.08 13.16
C ALA A 33 -11.11 -9.38 12.06
N GLY A 34 -12.32 -9.84 12.41
CA GLY A 34 -13.41 -10.08 11.47
C GLY A 34 -13.78 -8.82 10.66
N ARG A 35 -13.89 -7.66 11.31
CA ARG A 35 -14.18 -6.38 10.63
C ARG A 35 -13.07 -5.94 9.69
N PHE A 36 -11.81 -6.19 10.05
CA PHE A 36 -10.67 -5.91 9.17
C PHE A 36 -10.64 -6.86 7.97
N LEU A 37 -10.67 -8.18 8.23
CA LEU A 37 -10.55 -9.22 7.20
C LEU A 37 -11.72 -9.18 6.20
N ALA A 38 -12.91 -8.75 6.61
CA ALA A 38 -14.07 -8.59 5.72
C ALA A 38 -13.87 -7.53 4.62
N GLN A 39 -12.85 -6.68 4.74
CA GLN A 39 -12.53 -5.65 3.74
C GLN A 39 -11.58 -6.17 2.66
N LEU A 40 -10.93 -7.32 2.90
CA LEU A 40 -9.96 -7.90 2.00
C LEU A 40 -10.62 -8.83 1.00
N ARG A 41 -10.00 -8.92 -0.19
CA ARG A 41 -10.33 -9.99 -1.13
C ARG A 41 -9.80 -11.31 -0.60
N GLU A 42 -10.44 -12.40 -0.99
CA GLU A 42 -10.10 -13.73 -0.47
C GLU A 42 -8.62 -14.09 -0.72
N HIS A 43 -8.10 -13.80 -1.91
CA HIS A 43 -6.71 -14.07 -2.27
C HIS A 43 -5.67 -13.26 -1.45
N ASP A 44 -6.06 -12.15 -0.84
CA ASP A 44 -5.21 -11.37 0.07
C ASP A 44 -5.42 -11.79 1.53
N ARG A 45 -6.68 -12.09 1.91
CA ARG A 45 -7.06 -12.49 3.26
C ARG A 45 -6.29 -13.71 3.74
N VAL A 46 -6.10 -14.70 2.86
CA VAL A 46 -5.39 -15.95 3.18
C VAL A 46 -3.90 -15.73 3.50
N LEU A 47 -3.33 -14.57 3.18
CA LEU A 47 -1.92 -14.25 3.43
C LEU A 47 -1.66 -13.74 4.86
N LEU A 48 -2.70 -13.32 5.59
CA LEU A 48 -2.57 -12.73 6.93
C LEU A 48 -2.60 -13.74 8.07
N GLY A 49 -2.66 -15.04 7.74
CA GLY A 49 -2.80 -16.13 8.71
C GLY A 49 -4.20 -16.19 9.35
N ASP A 50 -4.40 -17.23 10.17
CA ASP A 50 -5.72 -17.56 10.73
C ASP A 50 -5.86 -17.20 12.22
N ASP A 51 -4.88 -16.51 12.82
CA ASP A 51 -4.92 -16.08 14.23
C ASP A 51 -5.59 -14.70 14.38
N PRO A 52 -6.83 -14.61 14.89
CA PRO A 52 -7.53 -13.34 15.04
C PRO A 52 -6.84 -12.40 16.05
N ALA A 53 -6.14 -12.93 17.06
CA ALA A 53 -5.45 -12.11 18.05
C ALA A 53 -4.26 -11.38 17.42
N ALA A 54 -3.48 -12.06 16.57
CA ALA A 54 -2.37 -11.45 15.83
C ALA A 54 -2.85 -10.38 14.85
N VAL A 55 -3.96 -10.62 14.14
CA VAL A 55 -4.58 -9.63 13.25
C VAL A 55 -5.07 -8.43 14.04
N ALA A 56 -5.81 -8.63 15.14
CA ALA A 56 -6.31 -7.56 15.99
C ALA A 56 -5.17 -6.71 16.57
N ALA A 57 -4.11 -7.34 17.08
CA ALA A 57 -2.93 -6.65 17.56
C ALA A 57 -2.28 -5.79 16.47
N SER A 58 -2.15 -6.32 15.25
CA SER A 58 -1.59 -5.58 14.10
C SER A 58 -2.46 -4.37 13.72
N VAL A 59 -3.79 -4.52 13.74
CA VAL A 59 -4.72 -3.41 13.47
C VAL A 59 -4.60 -2.32 14.54
N ARG A 60 -4.53 -2.69 15.82
CA ARG A 60 -4.37 -1.70 16.91
C ARG A 60 -3.04 -0.97 16.81
N GLU A 61 -1.95 -1.69 16.53
CA GLU A 61 -0.63 -1.08 16.35
C GLU A 61 -0.63 -0.11 15.16
N ALA A 62 -1.15 -0.53 14.00
CA ALA A 62 -1.23 0.32 12.81
C ALA A 62 -2.06 1.60 13.04
N LEU A 63 -3.04 1.56 13.94
CA LEU A 63 -3.90 2.69 14.28
C LEU A 63 -3.43 3.46 15.52
N ALA A 64 -2.43 2.99 16.25
CA ALA A 64 -1.93 3.67 17.44
C ALA A 64 -1.33 5.05 17.11
N GLN A 65 -0.68 5.17 15.95
CA GLN A 65 -0.11 6.42 15.42
C GLN A 65 -0.32 6.51 13.89
N HIS A 66 -1.36 7.22 13.46
CA HIS A 66 -1.80 7.24 12.06
C HIS A 66 -1.52 8.55 11.30
N GLU A 67 -0.83 9.52 11.92
CA GLU A 67 -0.48 10.78 11.23
C GLU A 67 0.47 10.56 10.06
N GLY A 68 1.38 9.57 10.14
CA GLY A 68 2.24 9.19 9.01
C GLY A 68 1.44 8.68 7.82
N TYR A 69 0.47 7.78 8.06
CA TYR A 69 -0.44 7.30 7.01
C TYR A 69 -1.21 8.44 6.33
N LEU A 70 -1.74 9.38 7.12
CA LEU A 70 -2.47 10.53 6.56
C LEU A 70 -1.56 11.41 5.69
N TRP A 71 -0.30 11.59 6.08
CA TRP A 71 0.70 12.30 5.29
C TRP A 71 1.03 11.59 3.98
N ASP A 72 1.21 10.26 4.01
CA ASP A 72 1.48 9.45 2.83
C ASP A 72 0.28 9.48 1.87
N ALA A 73 -0.93 9.28 2.40
CA ALA A 73 -2.16 9.36 1.62
C ALA A 73 -2.35 10.75 1.00
N ALA A 74 -2.09 11.83 1.76
CA ALA A 74 -2.18 13.20 1.26
C ALA A 74 -1.14 13.49 0.16
N THR A 75 0.06 12.91 0.27
CA THR A 75 1.13 13.02 -0.73
C THR A 75 0.79 12.24 -1.99
N LEU A 76 0.20 11.06 -1.85
CA LEU A 76 -0.24 10.22 -2.96
C LEU A 76 -1.42 10.83 -3.75
N LEU A 77 -2.38 11.41 -3.04
CA LEU A 77 -3.65 11.87 -3.61
C LEU A 77 -3.63 13.33 -4.11
N ARG A 78 -2.50 14.02 -3.97
CA ARG A 78 -2.29 15.35 -4.55
C ARG A 78 -1.42 15.27 -5.81
N PRO A 79 -1.50 16.25 -6.72
CA PRO A 79 -0.53 16.33 -7.79
C PRO A 79 0.88 16.49 -7.19
N TRP A 80 1.83 15.73 -7.74
CA TRP A 80 3.21 15.76 -7.30
C TRP A 80 3.89 17.07 -7.71
N ASP A 81 4.85 17.51 -6.89
CA ASP A 81 5.61 18.74 -7.13
C ASP A 81 6.79 18.51 -8.10
N PHE A 82 6.85 17.35 -8.75
CA PHE A 82 7.82 16.97 -9.78
C PHE A 82 7.12 16.30 -10.95
N ASP A 83 7.70 16.36 -12.15
CA ASP A 83 7.22 15.61 -13.30
C ASP A 83 7.80 14.19 -13.25
N LEU A 84 6.99 13.18 -13.56
CA LEU A 84 7.48 11.81 -13.66
C LEU A 84 8.58 11.65 -14.72
N ALA A 85 8.57 12.51 -15.74
CA ALA A 85 9.63 12.57 -16.74
C ALA A 85 10.99 12.98 -16.17
N ASP A 86 11.02 13.61 -14.98
CA ASP A 86 12.27 14.03 -14.32
C ASP A 86 12.92 12.89 -13.50
N VAL A 87 12.24 11.75 -13.35
CA VAL A 87 12.80 10.58 -12.65
C VAL A 87 13.83 9.90 -13.55
N ALA A 88 15.12 10.04 -13.19
CA ALA A 88 16.23 9.55 -13.99
C ALA A 88 16.82 8.20 -13.52
N CYS A 89 16.43 7.71 -12.35
CA CYS A 89 16.87 6.41 -11.86
C CYS A 89 16.00 5.28 -12.46
N PRO A 90 16.52 4.05 -12.58
CA PRO A 90 15.69 2.89 -12.92
C PRO A 90 14.52 2.74 -11.94
N VAL A 91 13.34 2.39 -12.46
CA VAL A 91 12.15 2.14 -11.65
C VAL A 91 11.53 0.81 -12.04
N THR A 92 11.38 -0.08 -11.07
CA THR A 92 10.69 -1.35 -11.27
C THR A 92 9.29 -1.28 -10.66
N LEU A 93 8.28 -1.55 -11.46
CA LEU A 93 6.87 -1.54 -11.07
C LEU A 93 6.35 -2.98 -11.04
N HIS A 94 5.84 -3.42 -9.88
CA HIS A 94 5.21 -4.73 -9.71
C HIS A 94 3.75 -4.56 -9.31
N TYR A 95 2.85 -5.25 -10.02
CA TYR A 95 1.41 -5.17 -9.81
C TYR A 95 0.77 -6.55 -9.85
N GLY A 96 -0.20 -6.79 -8.98
CA GLY A 96 -1.03 -7.99 -9.06
C GLY A 96 -2.18 -7.79 -10.06
N ALA A 97 -2.40 -8.76 -10.96
CA ALA A 97 -3.49 -8.70 -11.94
C ALA A 97 -4.89 -8.61 -11.29
N LEU A 98 -5.04 -9.11 -10.05
CA LEU A 98 -6.27 -9.10 -9.28
C LEU A 98 -6.37 -7.93 -8.28
N ASP A 99 -5.38 -7.04 -8.25
CA ASP A 99 -5.38 -5.90 -7.34
C ASP A 99 -6.53 -4.93 -7.70
N THR A 100 -7.48 -4.77 -6.77
CA THR A 100 -8.58 -3.80 -6.92
C THR A 100 -8.35 -2.49 -6.18
N ASN A 101 -7.36 -2.45 -5.29
CA ASN A 101 -6.98 -1.25 -4.55
C ASN A 101 -6.13 -0.35 -5.45
N HIS A 102 -5.08 -0.90 -6.06
CA HIS A 102 -4.13 -0.23 -6.94
C HIS A 102 -4.02 -1.00 -8.27
N PRO A 103 -5.05 -0.95 -9.11
CA PRO A 103 -5.19 -1.85 -10.25
C PRO A 103 -4.06 -1.68 -11.28
N PRO A 104 -3.73 -2.73 -12.07
CA PRO A 104 -2.63 -2.72 -13.03
C PRO A 104 -2.61 -1.54 -14.01
N ARG A 105 -3.77 -0.97 -14.33
CA ARG A 105 -3.86 0.26 -15.15
C ARG A 105 -3.06 1.43 -14.57
N ASN A 106 -2.91 1.50 -13.24
CA ASN A 106 -2.11 2.52 -12.57
C ASN A 106 -0.62 2.30 -12.87
N GLY A 107 -0.16 1.04 -12.85
CA GLY A 107 1.18 0.65 -13.27
C GLY A 107 1.44 0.97 -14.73
N THR A 108 0.48 0.69 -15.63
CA THR A 108 0.58 1.10 -17.04
C THR A 108 0.70 2.62 -17.19
N TRP A 109 -0.14 3.37 -16.48
CA TRP A 109 -0.09 4.84 -16.49
C TRP A 109 1.25 5.39 -16.01
N LEU A 110 1.84 4.78 -14.98
CA LEU A 110 3.17 5.12 -14.46
C LEU A 110 4.26 4.76 -15.49
N ALA A 111 4.21 3.56 -16.07
CA ALA A 111 5.21 3.09 -17.03
C ALA A 111 5.28 3.95 -18.30
N GLU A 112 4.15 4.51 -18.72
CA GLU A 112 4.08 5.46 -19.84
C GLU A 112 4.77 6.80 -19.55
N ARG A 113 5.01 7.14 -18.27
CA ARG A 113 5.46 8.47 -17.82
C ARG A 113 6.80 8.47 -17.12
N LEU A 114 7.21 7.34 -16.56
CA LEU A 114 8.51 7.16 -15.91
C LEU A 114 9.54 6.67 -16.94
N PRO A 115 10.53 7.50 -17.30
CA PRO A 115 11.61 7.09 -18.20
C PRO A 115 12.39 5.92 -17.60
N GLY A 116 12.65 4.89 -18.41
CA GLY A 116 13.44 3.74 -17.97
C GLY A 116 12.74 2.82 -16.97
N SER A 117 11.42 2.94 -16.81
CA SER A 117 10.66 2.02 -15.97
C SER A 117 10.42 0.66 -16.63
N THR A 118 10.35 -0.38 -15.81
CA THR A 118 9.88 -1.71 -16.19
C THR A 118 8.61 -2.04 -15.43
N LEU A 119 7.65 -2.70 -16.09
CA LEU A 119 6.38 -3.09 -15.48
C LEU A 119 6.21 -4.60 -15.59
N THR A 120 6.03 -5.24 -14.43
CA THR A 120 5.62 -6.63 -14.28
C THR A 120 4.22 -6.68 -13.69
N VAL A 121 3.35 -7.47 -14.32
CA VAL A 121 2.00 -7.75 -13.82
C VAL A 121 1.86 -9.25 -13.60
N ASP A 122 1.63 -9.66 -12.36
CA ASP A 122 1.58 -11.06 -11.98
C ASP A 122 0.15 -11.59 -12.01
N ASP A 123 -0.06 -12.60 -12.85
CA ASP A 123 -1.35 -13.26 -12.98
C ASP A 123 -1.74 -13.97 -11.68
N GLY A 124 -3.00 -13.82 -11.28
CA GLY A 124 -3.53 -14.45 -10.08
C GLY A 124 -3.11 -13.79 -8.76
N VAL A 125 -2.33 -12.71 -8.80
CA VAL A 125 -1.82 -12.01 -7.61
C VAL A 125 -2.72 -10.82 -7.26
N GLY A 126 -3.02 -10.67 -5.97
CA GLY A 126 -3.80 -9.56 -5.40
C GLY A 126 -2.96 -8.40 -4.87
N HIS A 127 -3.56 -7.54 -4.05
CA HIS A 127 -2.90 -6.34 -3.53
C HIS A 127 -1.78 -6.68 -2.54
N LEU A 128 -2.08 -7.48 -1.52
CA LEU A 128 -1.07 -7.93 -0.55
C LEU A 128 -0.14 -8.95 -1.19
N GLY A 129 -0.67 -9.78 -2.09
CA GLY A 129 0.13 -10.71 -2.87
C GLY A 129 1.25 -10.02 -3.66
N ALA A 130 0.99 -8.88 -4.31
CA ALA A 130 1.99 -8.17 -5.08
C ALA A 130 3.14 -7.64 -4.20
N LEU A 131 2.82 -7.22 -2.97
CA LEU A 131 3.81 -6.78 -2.00
C LEU A 131 4.65 -7.96 -1.46
N LEU A 132 4.00 -9.06 -1.09
CA LEU A 132 4.63 -10.18 -0.40
C LEU A 132 5.36 -11.14 -1.35
N ALA A 133 4.83 -11.37 -2.55
CA ALA A 133 5.39 -12.33 -3.51
C ALA A 133 6.76 -11.91 -4.02
N HIS A 134 7.02 -10.61 -4.12
CA HIS A 134 8.25 -10.07 -4.67
C HIS A 134 9.18 -9.49 -3.61
N TRP A 135 8.83 -9.57 -2.32
CA TRP A 135 9.59 -8.86 -1.28
C TRP A 135 11.07 -9.27 -1.26
N ASP A 136 11.34 -10.57 -1.27
CA ASP A 136 12.71 -11.09 -1.27
C ASP A 136 13.44 -10.81 -2.59
N ASP A 137 12.76 -10.94 -3.72
CA ASP A 137 13.35 -10.67 -5.04
C ASP A 137 13.66 -9.18 -5.24
N LEU A 138 12.76 -8.29 -4.81
CA LEU A 138 12.93 -6.83 -4.86
C LEU A 138 14.07 -6.36 -3.96
N LEU A 139 14.09 -6.81 -2.70
CA LEU A 139 15.16 -6.45 -1.78
C LEU A 139 16.50 -7.08 -2.19
N GLY A 140 16.47 -8.31 -2.73
CA GLY A 140 17.64 -8.99 -3.26
C GLY A 140 18.25 -8.26 -4.47
N GLY A 141 17.43 -7.87 -5.44
CA GLY A 141 17.86 -7.13 -6.63
C GLY A 141 18.49 -5.78 -6.28
N LEU A 142 17.86 -5.01 -5.37
CA LEU A 142 18.40 -3.73 -4.90
C LEU A 142 19.76 -3.87 -4.19
N ALA A 143 20.03 -5.00 -3.55
CA ALA A 143 21.33 -5.27 -2.92
C ALA A 143 22.42 -5.61 -3.95
N GLN A 144 22.06 -6.24 -5.08
CA GLN A 144 23.01 -6.63 -6.12
C GLN A 144 23.37 -5.47 -7.07
N ASP A 145 22.40 -4.62 -7.45
CA ASP A 145 22.63 -3.43 -8.28
C ASP A 145 23.63 -2.45 -7.66
N ARG A 146 23.78 -2.47 -6.33
CA ARG A 146 24.76 -1.65 -5.60
C ARG A 146 26.18 -2.24 -5.64
N VAL A 147 26.33 -3.55 -5.75
CA VAL A 147 27.64 -4.22 -5.81
C VAL A 147 28.26 -4.14 -7.20
N GLU A 148 27.43 -4.08 -8.24
CA GLU A 148 27.92 -4.00 -9.63
C GLU A 148 28.21 -2.57 -10.11
N ASN A 149 27.75 -1.54 -9.38
CA ASN A 149 27.96 -0.12 -9.69
C ASN A 149 28.94 0.61 -8.73
N ASP A 150 29.58 -0.11 -7.79
CA ASP A 150 30.68 0.36 -6.93
C ASP A 150 32.04 -0.17 -7.45
#